data_AF-U7UX64-F1
#
_entry.id   AF-U7UX64-F1
#
_cell.length_a   1.000
_cell.length_b   1.000
_cell.length_c   1.000
_cell.angle_alpha   90.00
_cell.angle_beta   90.00
_cell.angle_gamma   90.00
#
_symmetry.space_group_name_H-M   'P 1'
#
loop_
_entity.id
_entity.type
_entity.pdbx_description
1 polymer ?
#
loop_
_entity_poly.entity_id
_entity_poly.type
_entity_poly.pdbx_seq_one_letter_code
_entity_poly.pdbx_strand_id
1 'polypeptide(L)' 'MRIYIVATYEAMVNPIKKLMKKYKNIDIDYGVGMLDDGLKLATEAKKRGYEAIISRGGTARLIKNIWIFR' A
#
# COMPACT_ATOMS: atom_id res chain seq x y z
N MET A 1 13.77 -4.64 3.04
CA MET A 1 12.66 -3.70 3.21
C MET A 1 11.47 -4.14 2.37
N ARG A 2 10.30 -4.31 2.98
CA ARG A 2 9.05 -4.74 2.33
C ARG A 2 8.04 -3.59 2.35
N ILE A 3 7.53 -3.22 1.18
CA ILE A 3 6.59 -2.11 0.98
C ILE A 3 5.31 -2.65 0.36
N TYR A 4 4.15 -2.27 0.92
CA TYR A 4 2.85 -2.56 0.32
C TYR A 4 2.21 -1.28 -0.21
N ILE A 5 1.85 -1.26 -1.48
CA ILE A 5 1.22 -0.12 -2.14
C ILE A 5 -0.29 -0.35 -2.26
N VAL A 6 -1.09 0.49 -1.60
CA VAL A 6 -2.54 0.53 -1.79
C VAL A 6 -2.85 1.49 -2.93
N ALA A 7 -3.04 0.93 -4.13
CA ALA A 7 -3.40 1.65 -5.33
C ALA A 7 -4.89 2.00 -5.33
N THR A 8 -5.24 3.29 -5.42
CA THR A 8 -6.64 3.72 -5.37
C THR A 8 -7.42 3.44 -6.66
N TYR A 9 -6.74 3.10 -7.76
CA TYR A 9 -7.34 2.79 -9.06
C TYR A 9 -6.38 1.98 -9.94
N GLU A 10 -6.94 1.20 -10.87
CA GLU A 10 -6.21 0.29 -11.77
C GLU A 10 -5.09 0.95 -12.58
N ALA A 11 -5.26 2.21 -12.98
CA ALA A 11 -4.23 2.91 -13.77
C ALA A 11 -2.88 3.07 -13.01
N MET A 12 -2.84 2.88 -11.69
CA MET A 12 -1.60 2.88 -10.90
C MET A 12 -0.79 1.57 -11.02
N VAL A 13 -1.42 0.47 -11.44
CA VAL A 13 -0.79 -0.87 -11.47
C VAL A 13 0.43 -0.90 -12.39
N ASN A 14 0.31 -0.33 -13.59
CA ASN A 14 1.41 -0.33 -14.56
C ASN A 14 2.65 0.44 -14.06
N PRO A 15 2.51 1.68 -13.52
CA PRO A 15 3.59 2.36 -12.82
C PRO A 15 4.21 1.51 -11.69
N ILE A 16 3.40 0.87 -10.84
CA ILE A 16 3.90 0.03 -9.74
C ILE A 16 4.71 -1.15 -10.26
N LYS A 17 4.24 -1.87 -11.28
CA LYS A 17 4.98 -2.97 -11.92
C LYS A 17 6.32 -2.50 -12.49
N LYS A 18 6.42 -1.26 -13.00
CA LYS A 18 7.70 -0.68 -13.43
C LYS A 18 8.65 -0.44 -12.24
N LEU A 19 8.12 0.03 -11.10
CA LEU A 19 8.91 0.19 -9.87
C LEU A 19 9.43 -1.15 -9.35
N MET A 20 8.60 -2.20 -9.31
CA MET A 20 9.02 -3.56 -8.94
C MET A 20 10.15 -4.10 -9.84
N LYS A 21 10.11 -3.75 -11.14
CA LYS A 21 11.19 -4.11 -12.07
C LYS A 21 12.46 -3.30 -11.82
N LYS A 22 12.34 -2.02 -11.46
CA LYS A 22 13.47 -1.11 -11.25
C LYS A 22 14.19 -1.34 -9.92
N TYR A 23 13.46 -1.59 -8.83
CA TYR A 23 14.00 -1.71 -7.48
C TYR A 23 14.03 -3.17 -7.03
N LYS A 24 15.04 -3.92 -7.47
CA LYS A 24 15.15 -5.37 -7.21
C LYS A 24 15.46 -5.74 -5.76
N ASN A 25 16.00 -4.81 -4.99
CA ASN A 25 16.37 -4.99 -3.59
C ASN A 25 15.24 -4.60 -2.61
N ILE A 26 14.09 -4.16 -3.13
CA ILE A 26 12.92 -3.82 -2.33
C ILE A 26 11.81 -4.80 -2.72
N ASP A 27 11.25 -5.49 -1.74
CA ASP A 27 10.06 -6.32 -1.94
C ASP A 27 8.84 -5.41 -1.97
N ILE A 28 8.28 -5.21 -3.16
CA ILE A 28 7.14 -4.32 -3.40
C ILE A 28 5.96 -5.18 -3.81
N ASP A 29 4.92 -5.18 -3.00
CA ASP A 29 3.61 -5.74 -3.36
C ASP A 29 2.56 -4.64 -3.42
N TYR A 30 1.40 -4.96 -4.01
CA TYR A 30 0.31 -4.00 -4.12
C TYR A 30 -1.07 -4.67 -4.07
N GLY A 31 -2.07 -3.84 -3.81
CA GLY A 31 -3.47 -4.17 -3.96
C GLY A 31 -4.24 -2.95 -4.45
N VAL A 32 -5.34 -3.16 -5.16
CA VAL A 32 -6.20 -2.07 -5.64
C VAL A 32 -7.39 -1.94 -4.71
N GLY A 33 -7.59 -0.75 -4.14
CA GLY A 33 -8.65 -0.47 -3.19
C GLY A 33 -8.65 0.97 -2.72
N MET A 34 -9.83 1.49 -2.41
CA MET A 34 -10.03 2.85 -1.92
C MET A 34 -10.78 2.85 -0.59
N LEU A 35 -10.58 3.91 0.18
CA LEU A 35 -11.20 4.12 1.48
C LEU A 35 -11.11 2.85 2.36
N ASP A 36 -12.23 2.26 2.75
CA ASP A 36 -12.28 1.11 3.65
C ASP A 36 -11.65 -0.15 3.06
N ASP A 37 -11.77 -0.39 1.75
CA ASP A 37 -11.10 -1.54 1.13
C ASP A 37 -9.59 -1.35 1.09
N GLY A 38 -9.14 -0.12 0.84
CA GLY A 38 -7.72 0.22 0.95
C GLY A 38 -7.18 0.08 2.37
N LEU A 39 -8.00 0.41 3.38
CA LEU A 39 -7.67 0.22 4.79
C LEU A 39 -7.57 -1.26 5.17
N LYS A 40 -8.48 -2.12 4.69
CA LYS A 40 -8.40 -3.57 4.88
C LYS A 40 -7.09 -4.11 4.31
N LEU A 41 -6.75 -3.73 3.07
CA LEU A 41 -5.50 -4.13 2.43
C LEU A 41 -4.27 -3.70 3.23
N ALA A 42 -4.23 -2.44 3.70
CA ALA A 42 -3.14 -1.94 4.54
C ALA A 42 -3.02 -2.66 5.88
N THR A 43 -4.15 -3.03 6.49
CA THR A 43 -4.20 -3.76 7.75
C THR A 43 -3.67 -5.17 7.60
N GLU A 44 -4.07 -5.88 6.53
CA GLU A 44 -3.55 -7.22 6.23
C GLU A 44 -2.08 -7.17 5.86
N ALA A 45 -1.63 -6.15 5.12
CA ALA A 45 -0.21 -5.94 4.86
C ALA A 45 0.58 -5.74 6.16
N LYS A 46 0.07 -4.96 7.13
CA LYS A 46 0.71 -4.85 8.45
C LYS A 46 0.88 -6.21 9.12
N LYS A 47 -0.18 -7.02 9.17
CA LYS A 47 -0.16 -8.38 9.75
C LYS A 47 0.83 -9.31 9.05
N ARG A 48 1.00 -9.14 7.73
CA ARG A 48 1.97 -9.87 6.90
C ARG A 48 3.41 -9.36 7.03
N GLY A 49 3.68 -8.38 7.91
CA GLY A 49 5.02 -7.89 8.22
C GLY A 49 5.61 -6.94 7.18
N TYR A 50 4.79 -6.18 6.45
CA TYR A 50 5.30 -5.08 5.63
C TYR A 50 5.70 -3.90 6.50
N GLU A 51 6.85 -3.31 6.21
CA GLU A 51 7.49 -2.25 7.01
C GLU A 51 6.95 -0.86 6.65
N ALA A 52 6.44 -0.70 5.42
CA ALA A 52 5.85 0.55 4.95
C ALA A 52 4.60 0.32 4.10
N ILE A 53 3.63 1.24 4.25
CA ILE A 53 2.43 1.32 3.41
C ILE A 53 2.47 2.62 2.62
N ILE A 54 2.26 2.55 1.30
CA ILE A 54 2.12 3.72 0.43
C ILE A 54 0.69 3.79 -0.08
N SER A 55 0.05 4.95 0.07
CA SER A 55 -1.28 5.23 -0.48
C SER A 55 -1.44 6.73 -0.76
N ARG A 56 -2.63 7.17 -1.20
CA ARG A 56 -2.93 8.60 -1.46
C ARG A 56 -4.35 8.99 -1.05
N GLY A 57 -4.57 10.30 -0.91
CA GLY A 57 -5.90 10.90 -0.72
C GLY A 57 -6.62 10.43 0.54
N GLY A 58 -7.94 10.27 0.45
CA GLY A 58 -8.80 9.84 1.57
C GLY A 58 -8.37 8.50 2.16
N THR A 59 -7.97 7.53 1.31
CA THR A 59 -7.46 6.22 1.74
C THR A 59 -6.23 6.36 2.63
N ALA A 60 -5.24 7.16 2.22
CA ALA A 60 -4.05 7.42 3.04
C ALA A 60 -4.39 8.07 4.38
N ARG A 61 -5.37 8.99 4.41
CA ARG A 61 -5.83 9.63 5.64
C ARG A 61 -6.44 8.63 6.61
N LEU A 62 -7.29 7.71 6.12
CA LEU A 62 -7.89 6.65 6.94
C LEU A 62 -6.84 5.69 7.49
N ILE A 63 -5.89 5.24 6.64
CA ILE A 63 -4.79 4.38 7.07
C ILE A 63 -3.97 5.07 8.16
N LYS A 64 -3.58 6.34 7.96
CA LYS A 64 -2.79 7.10 8.93
C LYS A 64 -3.49 7.21 10.28
N ASN A 65 -4.80 7.47 10.29
CA ASN A 65 -5.57 7.61 11.53
C ASN A 65 -5.58 6.33 12.36
N ILE A 66 -5.60 5.15 11.73
CA ILE A 66 -5.59 3.87 12.47
C ILE A 66 -4.20 3.49 12.95
N TRP A 67 -3.16 3.94 12.25
CA TRP A 67 -1.77 3.64 12.59
C TRP A 67 -1.19 4.55 13.69
N ILE A 68 -1.76 5.75 13.92
CA ILE A 68 -1.30 6.67 14.97
C ILE A 68 -1.76 6.26 16.38
N PHE A 69 -2.85 5.49 16.51
CA PHE A 69 -3.44 5.12 17.80
C PHE A 69 -3.04 3.71 18.30
N ARG A 70 -1.87 3.20 17.91
CA ARG A 70 -1.35 1.92 18.41
C ARG A 70 0.12 1.98 18.77
#